data_AF-A0AAV1PJ26-F1
#
_entry.id   AF-A0AAV1PJ26-F1
#
_cell.length_a   1.000
_cell.length_b   1.000
_cell.length_c   1.000
_cell.angle_alpha   90.00
_cell.angle_beta   90.00
_cell.angle_gamma   90.00
#
_symmetry.space_group_name_H-M   'P 1'
#
loop_
_entity.id
_entity.type
_entity.pdbx_description
1 polymer ?
#
loop_
_entity_poly.entity_id
_entity_poly.type
_entity_poly.pdbx_seq_one_letter_code
_entity_poly.pdbx_strand_id
1 'polypeptide(L)'
;MSNLCFEMAVQLHAGKNKRSCSTSEAERDLPDYVSELERIKTIHFNSTLALHRMQMWRAIGEKLEQNDSEADMLKAVSDRCMALCSHVKQLQKESKDLQDEITEIQKKRLEMKRLTHEKMKEMEELKKKEHPDTEKYKAALEKGQANLEKYKKMTVMTQNVLRGMFLACRVNWLDDPELRNIAMTLEDFPISD
;
A
#
# COMPACT_ATOMS: atom_id res chain seq x y z
N MET A 1 -14.38 -59.22 -13.08
CA MET A 1 -15.40 -58.56 -12.24
C MET A 1 -15.97 -57.40 -13.04
N SER A 2 -17.24 -57.50 -13.39
CA SER A 2 -17.91 -56.62 -14.35
C SER A 2 -18.25 -55.29 -13.69
N ASN A 3 -17.74 -54.18 -14.20
CA ASN A 3 -18.16 -52.84 -13.79
C ASN A 3 -19.61 -52.62 -14.27
N LEU A 4 -20.57 -52.86 -13.38
CA LEU A 4 -21.98 -52.51 -13.57
C LEU A 4 -22.10 -50.98 -13.46
N CYS A 5 -21.87 -50.31 -14.59
CA CYS A 5 -22.24 -48.92 -14.78
C CYS A 5 -23.77 -48.84 -14.69
N PHE A 6 -24.29 -48.32 -13.60
CA PHE A 6 -25.72 -48.10 -13.44
C PHE A 6 -26.14 -46.98 -14.41
N GLU A 7 -26.79 -47.34 -15.52
CA GLU A 7 -27.52 -46.40 -16.36
C GLU A 7 -28.62 -45.76 -15.53
N MET A 8 -28.48 -44.46 -15.28
CA MET A 8 -29.50 -43.67 -14.59
C MET A 8 -30.60 -43.34 -15.59
N ALA A 9 -31.62 -44.20 -15.67
CA ALA A 9 -32.82 -43.93 -16.45
C ALA A 9 -33.60 -42.76 -15.83
N VAL A 10 -33.35 -41.55 -16.34
CA VAL A 10 -34.15 -40.37 -15.99
C VAL A 10 -35.52 -40.54 -16.64
N GLN A 11 -36.49 -41.07 -15.90
CA GLN A 11 -37.90 -40.99 -16.28
C GLN A 11 -38.35 -39.53 -16.15
N LEU A 12 -38.22 -38.78 -17.23
CA LEU A 12 -38.96 -37.53 -17.39
C LEU A 12 -40.43 -37.90 -17.49
N HIS A 13 -41.18 -37.62 -16.42
CA HIS A 13 -42.63 -37.72 -16.43
C HIS A 13 -43.16 -36.60 -17.35
N ALA A 14 -43.21 -36.88 -18.65
CA ALA A 14 -43.85 -36.02 -19.64
C ALA A 14 -45.37 -36.12 -19.45
N GLY A 15 -45.86 -35.47 -18.39
CA GLY A 15 -47.27 -35.17 -18.24
C GLY A 15 -47.73 -34.44 -19.51
N LYS A 16 -48.79 -34.96 -20.13
CA LYS A 16 -49.42 -34.40 -21.34
C LYS A 16 -49.78 -32.93 -21.10
N ASN A 17 -48.87 -32.01 -21.36
CA ASN A 17 -49.15 -30.59 -21.36
C ASN A 17 -49.08 -30.09 -22.80
N LYS A 18 -50.25 -30.02 -23.45
CA LYS A 18 -50.43 -29.24 -24.67
C LYS A 18 -50.23 -27.77 -24.30
N ARG A 19 -48.98 -27.31 -24.29
CA ARG A 19 -48.64 -25.89 -24.34
C ARG A 19 -47.63 -25.74 -25.46
N SER A 20 -48.06 -25.11 -26.56
CA SER A 20 -47.16 -24.70 -27.64
C SER A 20 -46.21 -23.65 -27.05
N CYS A 21 -45.06 -24.12 -26.56
CA CYS A 21 -44.00 -23.25 -26.09
C CYS A 21 -43.39 -22.58 -27.33
N SER A 22 -43.37 -21.25 -27.33
CA SER A 22 -42.62 -20.53 -28.35
C SER A 22 -41.13 -20.88 -28.17
N THR A 23 -40.39 -21.10 -29.26
CA THR A 23 -38.95 -21.47 -29.22
C THR A 23 -38.14 -20.48 -28.37
N SER A 24 -38.59 -19.22 -28.30
CA SER A 24 -38.01 -18.12 -27.51
C SER A 24 -38.15 -18.25 -25.99
N GLU A 25 -39.18 -18.94 -25.48
CA GLU A 25 -39.33 -19.19 -24.04
C GLU A 25 -38.50 -20.41 -23.63
N ALA A 26 -38.49 -21.46 -24.44
CA ALA A 26 -37.67 -22.65 -24.21
C ALA A 26 -36.15 -22.36 -24.21
N GLU A 27 -35.68 -21.44 -25.06
CA GLU A 27 -34.28 -21.01 -25.07
C GLU A 27 -33.90 -20.12 -23.87
N ARG A 28 -34.86 -19.38 -23.30
CA ARG A 28 -34.63 -18.54 -22.11
C ARG A 28 -34.48 -19.35 -20.83
N ASP A 29 -35.26 -20.41 -20.69
CA ASP A 29 -35.28 -21.26 -19.48
C ASP A 29 -34.19 -22.36 -19.53
N LEU A 30 -33.57 -22.60 -20.68
CA LEU A 30 -32.57 -23.64 -20.89
C LEU A 30 -31.36 -23.54 -19.93
N PRO A 31 -30.76 -22.36 -19.67
CA PRO A 31 -29.66 -22.23 -18.71
C PRO A 31 -30.07 -22.65 -17.29
N ASP A 32 -31.29 -22.31 -16.88
CA ASP A 32 -31.82 -22.65 -15.56
C ASP A 32 -31.99 -24.17 -15.43
N TYR A 33 -32.57 -24.83 -16.45
CA TYR A 33 -32.68 -26.29 -16.46
C TYR A 33 -31.32 -26.99 -16.45
N VAL A 34 -30.33 -26.47 -17.19
CA VAL A 34 -28.97 -27.03 -17.18
C VAL A 34 -28.34 -26.90 -15.80
N SER A 35 -28.46 -25.73 -15.17
CA SER A 35 -27.94 -25.49 -13.82
C SER A 35 -28.59 -26.41 -12.78
N GLU A 36 -29.90 -26.64 -12.89
CA GLU A 36 -30.64 -27.52 -12.00
C GLU A 36 -30.25 -28.99 -12.21
N LEU A 37 -30.01 -29.39 -13.46
CA LEU A 37 -29.54 -30.74 -13.78
C LEU A 37 -28.13 -30.98 -13.22
N GLU A 38 -27.21 -30.02 -13.37
CA GLU A 38 -25.88 -30.08 -12.76
C GLU A 38 -25.94 -30.15 -11.23
N ARG A 39 -26.84 -29.38 -10.62
CA ARG A 39 -27.08 -29.41 -9.17
C ARG A 39 -27.57 -30.78 -8.72
N ILE A 40 -28.61 -31.33 -9.36
CA ILE A 40 -29.17 -32.66 -9.04
C ILE A 40 -28.11 -33.75 -9.25
N LYS A 41 -27.35 -33.70 -10.35
CA LYS A 41 -26.26 -34.64 -10.63
C LYS A 41 -25.20 -34.62 -9.52
N THR A 42 -24.82 -33.42 -9.07
CA THR A 42 -23.86 -33.25 -7.98
C THR A 42 -24.39 -33.82 -6.67
N ILE A 43 -25.67 -33.54 -6.35
CA ILE A 43 -26.32 -34.07 -5.15
C ILE A 43 -26.40 -35.60 -5.18
N HIS A 44 -26.81 -36.16 -6.31
CA HIS A 44 -26.89 -37.61 -6.48
C HIS A 44 -25.51 -38.26 -6.31
N PHE A 45 -24.48 -37.72 -6.98
CA PHE A 45 -23.12 -38.23 -6.87
C PHE A 45 -22.60 -38.19 -5.43
N ASN A 46 -22.80 -37.06 -4.73
CA ASN A 46 -22.42 -36.91 -3.33
C ASN A 46 -23.16 -37.88 -2.41
N SER A 47 -24.47 -38.08 -2.64
CA SER A 47 -25.30 -38.99 -1.85
C SER A 47 -24.86 -40.44 -2.04
N THR A 48 -24.61 -40.86 -3.28
CA THR A 48 -24.12 -42.20 -3.61
C THR A 48 -22.73 -42.44 -3.04
N LEU A 49 -21.83 -41.45 -3.14
CA LEU A 49 -20.50 -41.54 -2.54
C LEU A 49 -20.55 -41.67 -1.01
N ALA A 50 -21.44 -40.93 -0.36
CA ALA A 50 -21.65 -41.02 1.09
C ALA A 50 -22.14 -42.42 1.48
N LEU A 51 -23.12 -42.98 0.75
CA LEU A 51 -23.62 -44.33 0.98
C LEU A 51 -22.52 -45.39 0.81
N HIS A 52 -21.75 -45.34 -0.28
CA HIS A 52 -20.65 -46.27 -0.51
C HIS A 52 -19.60 -46.19 0.60
N ARG A 53 -19.26 -44.99 1.07
CA ARG A 53 -18.33 -44.82 2.21
C ARG A 53 -18.89 -45.44 3.48
N MET A 54 -20.18 -45.26 3.78
CA MET A 54 -20.82 -45.88 4.95
C MET A 54 -20.79 -47.41 4.87
N GLN A 55 -21.11 -47.97 3.71
CA GLN A 55 -21.08 -49.42 3.48
C GLN A 55 -19.66 -49.98 3.61
N MET A 56 -18.67 -49.30 3.03
CA MET A 56 -17.26 -49.70 3.13
C MET A 56 -16.78 -49.65 4.58
N TRP A 57 -17.10 -48.60 5.34
CA TRP A 57 -16.75 -48.50 6.74
C TRP A 57 -17.43 -49.57 7.61
N ARG A 58 -18.68 -49.92 7.31
CA ARG A 58 -19.36 -51.05 7.97
C ARG A 58 -18.61 -52.36 7.73
N ALA A 59 -18.29 -52.67 6.46
CA ALA A 59 -17.56 -53.89 6.11
C ALA A 59 -16.17 -53.95 6.77
N ILE A 60 -15.46 -52.81 6.85
CA ILE A 60 -14.19 -52.69 7.58
C ILE A 60 -14.40 -52.98 9.08
N GLY A 61 -15.45 -52.40 9.69
CA GLY A 61 -15.78 -52.64 11.10
C GLY A 61 -16.04 -54.11 11.39
N GLU A 62 -16.90 -54.76 10.58
CA GLU A 62 -17.19 -56.19 10.69
C GLU A 62 -15.94 -57.06 10.53
N LYS A 63 -14.98 -56.65 9.70
CA LYS A 63 -13.69 -57.33 9.56
C LYS A 63 -12.78 -57.16 10.77
N LEU A 64 -12.75 -55.98 11.37
CA LEU A 64 -11.95 -55.73 12.57
C LEU A 64 -12.46 -56.54 13.79
N GLU A 65 -13.75 -56.87 13.85
CA GLU A 65 -14.32 -57.73 14.89
C GLU A 65 -13.84 -59.19 14.82
N GLN A 66 -13.38 -59.66 13.66
CA GLN A 66 -12.92 -61.04 13.45
C GLN A 66 -11.57 -61.33 14.14
N ASN A 67 -10.82 -60.30 14.57
CA ASN A 67 -9.55 -60.39 15.33
C ASN A 67 -8.53 -61.40 14.76
N ASP A 68 -8.48 -61.52 13.43
CA ASP A 68 -7.48 -62.33 12.72
C ASP A 68 -6.25 -61.49 12.31
N SER A 69 -5.26 -62.12 11.69
CA SER A 69 -4.07 -61.40 11.22
C SER A 69 -4.39 -60.33 10.16
N GLU A 70 -5.49 -60.48 9.42
CA GLU A 70 -5.93 -59.51 8.42
C GLU A 70 -6.53 -58.26 9.09
N ALA A 71 -7.26 -58.44 10.19
CA ALA A 71 -7.76 -57.38 11.05
C ALA A 71 -6.62 -56.53 11.66
N ASP A 72 -5.54 -57.16 12.13
CA ASP A 72 -4.36 -56.44 12.65
C ASP A 72 -3.68 -55.59 11.58
N MET A 73 -3.51 -56.14 10.36
CA MET A 73 -2.97 -55.38 9.23
C MET A 73 -3.87 -54.19 8.86
N LEU A 74 -5.19 -54.41 8.83
CA LEU A 74 -6.18 -53.37 8.52
C LEU A 74 -6.17 -52.25 9.56
N LYS A 75 -6.01 -52.59 10.85
CA LYS A 75 -5.87 -51.62 11.94
C LYS A 75 -4.62 -50.76 11.76
N ALA A 76 -3.46 -51.38 11.50
CA ALA A 76 -2.21 -50.66 11.25
C ALA A 76 -2.31 -49.69 10.05
N VAL A 77 -2.98 -50.11 8.97
CA VAL A 77 -3.26 -49.24 7.82
C VAL A 77 -4.18 -48.08 8.20
N SER A 78 -5.24 -48.35 8.96
CA SER A 78 -6.18 -47.32 9.44
C SER A 78 -5.49 -46.27 10.30
N ASP A 79 -4.64 -46.69 11.24
CA ASP A 79 -3.85 -45.81 12.10
C ASP A 79 -2.91 -44.93 11.27
N ARG A 80 -2.24 -45.51 10.27
CA ARG A 80 -1.39 -44.77 9.34
C ARG A 80 -2.18 -43.75 8.52
N CYS A 81 -3.36 -44.13 8.03
CA CYS A 81 -4.26 -43.23 7.31
C CYS A 81 -4.71 -42.07 8.19
N MET A 82 -5.08 -42.33 9.44
CA MET A 82 -5.45 -41.30 10.40
C MET A 82 -4.31 -40.35 10.70
N ALA A 83 -3.09 -40.85 10.91
CA ALA A 83 -1.90 -40.03 11.10
C ALA A 83 -1.63 -39.13 9.87
N LEU A 84 -1.75 -39.69 8.66
CA LEU A 84 -1.59 -38.93 7.42
C LEU A 84 -2.67 -37.85 7.28
N CYS A 85 -3.94 -38.17 7.55
CA CYS A 85 -5.04 -37.20 7.50
C CYS A 85 -4.83 -36.05 8.49
N SER A 86 -4.37 -36.36 9.71
CA SER A 86 -4.01 -35.34 10.71
C SER A 86 -2.89 -34.44 10.21
N HIS A 87 -1.85 -35.00 9.58
CA HIS A 87 -0.74 -34.22 9.02
C HIS A 87 -1.19 -33.34 7.84
N VAL A 88 -2.00 -33.87 6.93
CA VAL A 88 -2.60 -33.09 5.83
C VAL A 88 -3.43 -31.94 6.37
N LYS A 89 -4.26 -32.18 7.39
CA LYS A 89 -5.08 -31.14 8.01
C LYS A 89 -4.21 -30.04 8.65
N GLN A 90 -3.11 -30.41 9.28
CA GLN A 90 -2.16 -29.47 9.86
C GLN A 90 -1.53 -28.59 8.77
N LEU A 91 -1.00 -29.20 7.70
CA LEU A 91 -0.43 -28.47 6.56
C LEU A 91 -1.46 -27.55 5.87
N GLN A 92 -2.71 -27.99 5.74
CA GLN A 92 -3.78 -27.15 5.20
C GLN A 92 -4.06 -25.93 6.07
N LYS A 93 -4.02 -26.10 7.40
CA LYS A 93 -4.17 -24.99 8.34
C LYS A 93 -3.02 -24.01 8.20
N GLU A 94 -1.78 -24.49 8.25
CA GLU A 94 -0.58 -23.66 8.11
C GLU A 94 -0.57 -22.90 6.77
N SER A 95 -0.95 -23.56 5.68
CA SER A 95 -1.08 -22.92 4.37
C SER A 95 -2.12 -21.80 4.36
N LYS A 96 -3.24 -21.97 5.07
CA LYS A 96 -4.27 -20.94 5.17
C LYS A 96 -3.79 -19.76 6.00
N ASP A 97 -3.17 -20.03 7.15
CA ASP A 97 -2.63 -19.00 8.04
C ASP A 97 -1.57 -18.14 7.30
N LEU A 98 -0.66 -18.78 6.54
CA LEU A 98 0.31 -18.08 5.69
C LEU A 98 -0.35 -17.24 4.59
N GLN A 99 -1.42 -17.74 3.98
CA GLN A 99 -2.14 -17.02 2.95
C GLN A 99 -2.86 -15.78 3.50
N ASP A 100 -3.39 -15.87 4.71
CA ASP A 100 -3.98 -14.73 5.43
C ASP A 100 -2.89 -13.69 5.75
N GLU A 101 -1.72 -14.11 6.23
CA GLU A 101 -0.57 -13.20 6.47
C GLU A 101 -0.10 -12.48 5.19
N ILE A 102 0.04 -13.20 4.08
CA ILE A 102 0.38 -12.61 2.77
C ILE A 102 -0.64 -11.54 2.39
N THR A 103 -1.93 -11.83 2.58
CA THR A 103 -3.02 -10.90 2.26
C THR A 103 -2.92 -9.63 3.11
N GLU A 104 -2.62 -9.75 4.40
CA GLU A 104 -2.42 -8.59 5.28
C GLU A 104 -1.19 -7.77 4.90
N ILE A 105 -0.07 -8.41 4.52
CA ILE A 105 1.12 -7.71 4.02
C ILE A 105 0.79 -6.93 2.74
N GLN A 106 0.01 -7.53 1.83
CA GLN A 106 -0.40 -6.87 0.59
C GLN A 106 -1.27 -5.63 0.86
N LYS A 107 -2.22 -5.71 1.80
CA LYS A 107 -3.02 -4.56 2.25
C LYS A 107 -2.13 -3.44 2.80
N LYS A 108 -1.21 -3.76 3.71
CA LYS A 108 -0.27 -2.79 4.29
C LYS A 108 0.61 -2.14 3.21
N ARG A 109 1.11 -2.92 2.25
CA ARG A 109 1.89 -2.41 1.12
C ARG A 109 1.07 -1.42 0.28
N LEU A 110 -0.20 -1.73 0.00
CA LEU A 110 -1.07 -0.85 -0.78
C LEU A 110 -1.32 0.48 -0.05
N GLU A 111 -1.58 0.42 1.26
CA GLU A 111 -1.78 1.62 2.07
C GLU A 111 -0.51 2.49 2.13
N MET A 112 0.67 1.88 2.29
CA MET A 112 1.93 2.62 2.23
C MET A 112 2.15 3.29 0.87
N LYS A 113 1.80 2.62 -0.24
CA LYS A 113 1.87 3.22 -1.58
C LYS A 113 0.94 4.43 -1.69
N ARG A 114 -0.28 4.33 -1.15
CA ARG A 114 -1.24 5.44 -1.13
C ARG A 114 -0.69 6.64 -0.35
N LEU A 115 -0.20 6.41 0.87
CA LEU A 115 0.39 7.44 1.72
C LEU A 115 1.64 8.08 1.09
N THR A 116 2.49 7.27 0.45
CA THR A 116 3.68 7.78 -0.26
C THR A 116 3.28 8.73 -1.38
N HIS A 117 2.25 8.37 -2.16
CA HIS A 117 1.75 9.21 -3.23
C HIS A 117 1.15 10.52 -2.71
N GLU A 118 0.38 10.45 -1.61
CA GLU A 118 -0.19 11.63 -0.95
C GLU A 118 0.90 12.59 -0.45
N LYS A 119 1.94 12.06 0.22
CA LYS A 119 3.08 12.87 0.67
C LYS A 119 3.92 13.45 -0.46
N MET A 120 4.09 12.71 -1.55
CA MET A 120 4.76 13.24 -2.74
C MET A 120 3.97 14.40 -3.35
N LYS A 121 2.63 14.31 -3.38
CA LYS A 121 1.77 15.40 -3.82
C LYS A 121 1.86 16.62 -2.92
N GLU A 122 1.81 16.44 -1.59
CA GLU A 122 2.00 17.53 -0.63
C GLU A 122 3.36 18.23 -0.83
N MET A 123 4.44 17.47 -1.03
CA MET A 123 5.78 18.03 -1.28
C MET A 123 5.83 18.88 -2.55
N GLU A 124 5.22 18.42 -3.64
CA GLU A 124 5.14 19.20 -4.89
C GLU A 124 4.30 20.47 -4.72
N GLU A 125 3.22 20.43 -3.94
CA GLU A 125 2.41 21.61 -3.62
C GLU A 125 3.18 22.63 -2.76
N LEU A 126 3.95 22.18 -1.78
CA LEU A 126 4.81 23.04 -0.97
C LEU A 126 5.91 23.69 -1.81
N LYS A 127 6.58 22.92 -2.65
CA LYS A 127 7.61 23.43 -3.58
C LYS A 127 7.08 24.55 -4.48
N LYS A 128 5.86 24.42 -4.99
CA LYS A 128 5.21 25.48 -5.78
C LYS A 128 4.94 26.76 -4.98
N LYS A 129 4.67 26.64 -3.67
CA LYS A 129 4.40 27.78 -2.77
C LYS A 129 5.66 28.50 -2.30
N GLU A 130 6.84 27.89 -2.40
CA GLU A 130 8.10 28.46 -1.92
C GLU A 130 8.72 29.47 -2.91
N HIS A 131 8.32 29.43 -4.19
CA HIS A 131 8.86 30.28 -5.25
C HIS A 131 8.38 31.76 -5.35
N PRO A 132 7.24 32.21 -4.80
CA PRO A 132 6.78 33.60 -5.02
C PRO A 132 7.52 34.65 -4.17
N ASP A 133 8.22 34.24 -3.10
CA ASP A 133 8.87 35.18 -2.18
C ASP A 133 10.37 35.32 -2.40
N THR A 134 11.04 34.34 -3.00
CA THR A 134 12.49 34.38 -3.25
C THR A 134 12.91 35.58 -4.10
N GLU A 135 12.13 35.92 -5.13
CA GLU A 135 12.38 37.07 -5.99
C GLU A 135 12.16 38.41 -5.26
N LYS A 136 11.16 38.49 -4.37
CA LYS A 136 10.92 39.69 -3.56
C LYS A 136 12.02 39.90 -2.53
N TYR A 137 12.47 38.83 -1.87
CA TYR A 137 13.60 38.88 -0.94
C TYR A 137 14.89 39.27 -1.65
N LYS A 138 15.15 38.74 -2.85
CA LYS A 138 16.31 39.10 -3.65
C LYS A 138 16.29 40.58 -4.05
N ALA A 139 15.16 41.08 -4.55
CA ALA A 139 15.01 42.49 -4.90
C ALA A 139 15.16 43.44 -3.69
N ALA A 140 14.63 43.05 -2.52
CA ALA A 140 14.79 43.80 -1.29
C ALA A 140 16.25 43.84 -0.83
N LEU A 141 16.98 42.71 -0.95
CA LEU A 141 18.40 42.61 -0.62
C LEU A 141 19.26 43.48 -1.54
N GLU A 142 19.06 43.40 -2.85
CA GLU A 142 19.79 44.21 -3.84
C GLU A 142 19.55 45.71 -3.60
N LYS A 143 18.30 46.11 -3.31
CA LYS A 143 17.98 47.50 -2.96
C LYS A 143 18.64 47.94 -1.65
N GLY A 144 18.68 47.07 -0.65
CA GLY A 144 19.35 47.31 0.62
C GLY A 144 20.85 47.54 0.44
N GLN A 145 21.52 46.69 -0.34
CA GLN A 145 22.95 46.81 -0.67
C GLN A 145 23.24 48.11 -1.44
N ALA A 146 22.42 48.44 -2.44
CA ALA A 146 22.59 49.68 -3.21
C ALA A 146 22.45 50.94 -2.33
N ASN A 147 21.48 50.93 -1.41
CA ASN A 147 21.31 52.02 -0.44
C ASN A 147 22.50 52.11 0.53
N LEU A 148 22.99 50.98 1.05
CA LEU A 148 24.13 50.94 1.95
C LEU A 148 25.38 51.53 1.28
N GLU A 149 25.68 51.12 0.05
CA GLU A 149 26.80 51.66 -0.73
C GLU A 149 26.64 53.17 -1.02
N LYS A 150 25.41 53.64 -1.27
CA LYS A 150 25.14 55.08 -1.40
C LYS A 150 25.45 55.85 -0.11
N TYR A 151 24.97 55.36 1.04
CA TYR A 151 25.20 56.03 2.32
C TYR A 151 26.66 55.96 2.76
N LYS A 152 27.35 54.86 2.46
CA LYS A 152 28.79 54.71 2.67
C LYS A 152 29.58 55.77 1.88
N LYS A 153 29.31 55.92 0.58
CA LYS A 153 29.92 56.96 -0.26
C LYS A 153 29.61 58.37 0.26
N MET A 154 28.36 58.62 0.65
CA MET A 154 27.98 59.94 1.17
C MET A 154 28.69 60.27 2.47
N THR A 155 28.83 59.29 3.37
CA THR A 155 29.57 59.45 4.64
C THR A 155 31.03 59.81 4.37
N VAL A 156 31.71 59.07 3.48
CA VAL A 156 33.10 59.37 3.08
C VAL A 156 33.23 60.77 2.48
N MET A 157 32.30 61.18 1.62
CA MET A 157 32.30 62.54 1.06
C MET A 157 32.14 63.60 2.15
N THR A 158 31.19 63.41 3.08
CA THR A 158 30.98 64.33 4.20
C THR A 158 32.21 64.43 5.10
N GLN A 159 32.86 63.29 5.41
CA GLN A 159 34.11 63.26 6.16
C GLN A 159 35.21 64.06 5.45
N ASN A 160 35.39 63.86 4.15
CA ASN A 160 36.39 64.56 3.35
C ASN A 160 36.14 66.09 3.32
N VAL A 161 34.88 66.51 3.19
CA VAL A 161 34.51 67.94 3.25
C VAL A 161 34.81 68.53 4.62
N LEU A 162 34.45 67.83 5.70
CA LEU A 162 34.70 68.28 7.06
C LEU A 162 36.21 68.41 7.37
N ARG A 163 37.03 67.46 6.90
CA ARG A 163 38.50 67.57 6.97
C ARG A 163 39.01 68.80 6.21
N GLY A 164 38.53 69.02 4.99
CA GLY A 164 38.89 70.20 4.20
C GLY A 164 38.57 71.51 4.92
N MET A 165 37.42 71.58 5.62
CA MET A 165 37.05 72.72 6.44
C MET A 165 37.98 72.89 7.65
N PHE A 166 38.29 71.83 8.39
CA PHE A 166 39.23 71.90 9.53
C PHE A 166 40.63 72.35 9.11
N LEU A 167 41.13 71.91 7.96
CA LEU A 167 42.42 72.35 7.42
C LEU A 167 42.40 73.81 6.95
N ALA A 168 41.29 74.27 6.38
CA ALA A 168 41.16 75.65 5.88
C ALA A 168 40.92 76.67 6.99
N CYS A 169 40.17 76.28 8.03
CA CYS A 169 40.01 77.05 9.25
C CYS A 169 41.36 77.05 9.98
N ARG A 170 42.04 78.20 10.05
CA ARG A 170 43.30 78.39 10.80
C ARG A 170 43.12 78.30 12.33
N VAL A 171 42.26 77.41 12.80
CA VAL A 171 42.08 77.04 14.20
C VAL A 171 43.19 76.05 14.53
N ASN A 172 43.89 76.24 15.65
CA ASN A 172 44.96 75.34 16.08
C ASN A 172 44.36 74.05 16.69
N TRP A 173 43.79 73.22 15.82
CA TRP A 173 43.12 71.97 16.18
C TRP A 173 44.08 70.90 16.71
N LEU A 174 45.40 71.09 16.56
CA LEU A 174 46.43 70.20 17.10
C LEU A 174 46.54 70.31 18.63
N ASP A 175 46.31 71.51 19.16
CA ASP A 175 46.43 71.83 20.59
C ASP A 175 45.11 71.65 21.36
N ASP A 176 43.98 71.53 20.65
CA ASP A 176 42.68 71.19 21.25
C ASP A 176 42.47 69.67 21.17
N PRO A 177 42.44 68.95 22.31
CA PRO A 177 42.33 67.50 22.34
C PRO A 177 40.99 66.97 21.80
N GLU A 178 39.90 67.73 21.90
CA GLU A 178 38.58 67.34 21.37
C GLU A 178 38.57 67.47 19.83
N LEU A 179 39.09 68.58 19.31
CA LEU A 179 39.20 68.79 17.86
C LEU A 179 40.21 67.82 17.23
N ARG A 180 41.32 67.52 17.91
CA ARG A 180 42.27 66.50 17.47
C ARG A 180 41.63 65.12 17.42
N ASN A 181 40.81 64.78 18.42
CA ASN A 181 40.09 63.50 18.44
C ASN A 181 39.10 63.41 17.28
N ILE A 182 38.32 64.47 17.01
CA ILE A 182 37.39 64.53 15.87
C ILE A 182 38.14 64.43 14.54
N ALA A 183 39.27 65.12 14.37
CA ALA A 183 40.07 65.06 13.15
C ALA A 183 40.69 63.68 12.91
N MET A 184 41.21 63.03 13.96
CA MET A 184 41.85 61.70 13.89
C MET A 184 40.84 60.56 13.74
N THR A 185 39.66 60.65 14.38
CA THR A 185 38.60 59.63 14.24
C THR A 185 37.89 59.68 12.89
N LEU A 186 38.04 60.76 12.14
CA LEU A 186 37.62 60.79 10.74
C LEU A 186 38.48 59.88 9.86
N GLU A 187 39.72 59.52 10.25
CA GLU A 187 40.63 58.64 9.50
C GLU A 187 40.21 57.18 9.51
N ASP A 188 39.65 56.70 10.63
CA ASP A 188 39.35 55.29 10.84
C ASP A 188 37.84 55.02 10.80
N PHE A 189 37.30 54.87 9.59
CA PHE A 189 36.20 53.91 9.42
C PHE A 189 36.80 52.61 8.90
N PRO A 190 36.84 51.53 9.69
CA PRO A 190 37.19 50.22 9.16
C PRO A 190 36.03 49.80 8.26
N ILE A 191 36.18 50.08 6.97
CA ILE A 191 35.38 49.43 5.94
C ILE A 191 35.98 48.03 5.83
N SER A 192 35.49 47.11 6.67
CA SER A 192 35.76 45.69 6.42
C SER A 192 35.00 45.32 5.14
N ASP A 193 35.74 44.74 4.18
CA ASP A 193 35.18 44.02 3.04
C ASP A 193 34.28 42.86 3.48
#